data_AF-A0A8K1D9K1-F1
#
_entry.id   AF-A0A8K1D9K1-F1
#
_cell.length_a   1.000
_cell.length_b   1.000
_cell.length_c   1.000
_cell.angle_alpha   90.00
_cell.angle_beta   90.00
_cell.angle_gamma   90.00
#
_symmetry.space_group_name_H-M   'P 1'
#
loop_
_entity.id
_entity.type
_entity.pdbx_description
1 polymer ?
#
loop_
_entity_poly.entity_id
_entity_poly.type
_entity_poly.pdbx_seq_one_letter_code
_entity_poly.pdbx_strand_id
1 'polypeptide(L)'
;SGWTLSAVSSSGWTLSAVSSSGWTLSAVSSSGWTLSAVSSSGWTLSAVSSSGWTLSAVSSSGWTLSAVSSSGWTLSAVSSSGWTLSAVSSSGWTLSAVSSSGWTLSAVSSSGWTLSAVSSSGWTLSAVSSSGWTLSAVSSSGWTLSAVSSSGWTLSAVSSSGWTLSAVSSSGWTLSAV
;
A
#
# COMPACT_ATOMS: atom_id res chain seq x y z
N SER A 1 -25.04 -2.17 1.51
CA SER A 1 -24.78 -3.36 2.35
C SER A 1 -23.27 -3.56 2.44
N GLY A 2 -22.78 -4.07 3.58
CA GLY A 2 -21.37 -4.45 3.74
C GLY A 2 -21.17 -5.91 3.34
N TRP A 3 -19.95 -6.26 2.96
CA TRP A 3 -19.55 -7.61 2.57
C TRP A 3 -18.68 -8.20 3.67
N THR A 4 -19.06 -9.37 4.18
CA THR A 4 -18.26 -10.14 5.13
C THR A 4 -18.08 -11.55 4.59
N LEU A 5 -16.83 -11.95 4.38
CA LEU A 5 -16.49 -13.30 3.92
C LEU A 5 -15.39 -13.88 4.80
N SER A 6 -15.48 -15.18 5.04
CA SER A 6 -14.51 -15.90 5.86
C SER A 6 -14.27 -17.29 5.30
N ALA A 7 -13.02 -17.76 5.38
CA ALA A 7 -12.61 -19.09 4.92
C ALA A 7 -12.94 -19.35 3.44
N VAL A 8 -12.55 -18.42 2.56
CA VAL A 8 -12.84 -18.50 1.13
C VAL A 8 -11.59 -18.88 0.34
N SER A 9 -11.75 -19.79 -0.62
CA SER A 9 -10.78 -20.06 -1.68
C SER A 9 -11.42 -19.77 -3.03
N SER A 10 -10.79 -18.96 -3.87
CA SER A 10 -11.33 -18.57 -5.19
C SER A 10 -10.24 -18.50 -6.26
N SER A 11 -10.58 -18.85 -7.49
CA SER A 11 -9.71 -18.67 -8.66
C SER A 11 -9.55 -17.20 -9.10
N GLY A 12 -10.17 -16.25 -8.42
CA GLY A 12 -10.01 -14.82 -8.67
C GLY A 12 -11.24 -14.02 -8.30
N TRP A 13 -11.04 -12.73 -8.06
CA TRP A 13 -12.11 -11.77 -7.81
C TRP A 13 -12.00 -10.65 -8.83
N THR A 14 -13.04 -10.48 -9.63
CA THR A 14 -13.17 -9.33 -10.53
C THR A 14 -14.47 -8.60 -10.18
N LEU A 15 -14.36 -7.34 -9.76
CA LEU A 15 -15.51 -6.51 -9.43
C LEU A 15 -15.36 -5.15 -10.11
N SER A 16 -16.48 -4.67 -10.66
CA SER A 16 -16.54 -3.40 -11.37
C SER A 16 -17.78 -2.63 -10.94
N ALA A 17 -17.65 -1.31 -10.76
CA ALA A 17 -18.76 -0.41 -10.45
C ALA A 17 -19.52 -0.80 -9.17
N VAL A 18 -18.79 -1.09 -8.09
CA VAL A 18 -19.37 -1.53 -6.82
C VAL A 18 -19.35 -0.40 -5.80
N SER A 19 -20.45 -0.23 -5.07
CA SER A 19 -20.53 0.59 -3.86
C SER A 19 -20.93 -0.28 -2.67
N SER A 20 -20.17 -0.23 -1.59
CA SER A 20 -20.36 -1.05 -0.40
C SER A 20 -20.14 -0.26 0.88
N SER A 21 -20.91 -0.55 1.93
CA SER A 21 -20.68 0.03 3.26
C SER A 21 -19.54 -0.65 4.04
N GLY A 22 -18.71 -1.45 3.38
CA GLY A 22 -17.49 -2.02 3.95
C GLY A 22 -17.18 -3.42 3.42
N TRP A 23 -15.91 -3.79 3.48
CA TRP A 23 -15.43 -5.14 3.16
C TRP A 23 -14.67 -5.69 4.36
N THR A 24 -15.08 -6.85 4.85
CA THR A 24 -14.35 -7.61 5.87
C THR A 24 -14.06 -9.00 5.33
N LEU A 25 -12.79 -9.31 5.14
CA LEU A 25 -12.31 -10.57 4.57
C LEU A 25 -11.35 -11.23 5.57
N SER A 26 -11.59 -12.50 5.88
CA SER A 26 -10.75 -13.25 6.82
C SER A 26 -10.44 -14.65 6.30
N ALA A 27 -9.18 -15.07 6.41
CA ALA A 27 -8.74 -16.40 5.94
C ALA A 27 -9.13 -16.64 4.47
N VAL A 28 -8.66 -15.76 3.57
CA VAL A 28 -8.98 -15.84 2.14
C VAL A 28 -7.74 -16.20 1.34
N SER A 29 -7.89 -17.14 0.40
CA SER A 29 -6.91 -17.44 -0.63
C SER A 29 -7.50 -17.13 -1.99
N SER A 30 -6.79 -16.37 -2.83
CA SER A 30 -7.24 -16.16 -4.21
C SER A 30 -6.10 -16.00 -5.20
N SER A 31 -6.24 -16.56 -6.40
CA SER A 31 -5.27 -16.30 -7.48
C SER A 31 -5.30 -14.88 -8.02
N GLY A 32 -6.13 -13.96 -7.54
CA GLY A 32 -5.96 -12.54 -7.85
C GLY A 32 -7.20 -11.70 -7.54
N TRP A 33 -6.98 -10.39 -7.38
CA TRP A 33 -8.04 -9.40 -7.21
C TRP A 33 -7.91 -8.31 -8.26
N THR A 34 -8.98 -8.04 -8.98
CA THR A 34 -9.11 -6.91 -9.90
C THR A 34 -10.36 -6.13 -9.55
N LEU A 35 -10.18 -4.93 -9.01
CA LEU A 35 -11.28 -4.05 -8.62
C LEU A 35 -11.20 -2.75 -9.42
N SER A 36 -12.32 -2.37 -10.04
CA SER A 36 -12.40 -1.16 -10.86
C SER A 36 -13.63 -0.33 -10.52
N ALA A 37 -13.47 0.98 -10.36
CA ALA A 37 -14.57 1.89 -10.02
C ALA A 37 -15.32 1.44 -8.75
N VAL A 38 -14.58 1.25 -7.65
CA VAL A 38 -15.14 0.76 -6.39
C VAL A 38 -15.14 1.87 -5.33
N SER A 39 -16.26 2.00 -4.63
CA SER A 39 -16.43 2.86 -3.47
C SER A 39 -16.71 2.00 -2.25
N SER A 40 -15.99 2.23 -1.14
CA SER A 40 -16.33 1.63 0.13
C SER A 40 -16.10 2.52 1.34
N SER A 41 -16.85 2.33 2.42
CA SER A 41 -16.52 2.96 3.70
C SER A 41 -15.42 2.23 4.49
N GLY A 42 -14.79 1.19 3.93
CA GLY A 42 -13.60 0.61 4.54
C GLY A 42 -13.31 -0.80 4.07
N TRP A 43 -12.03 -1.17 4.16
CA TRP A 43 -11.55 -2.52 3.88
C TRP A 43 -10.80 -3.04 5.10
N THR A 44 -11.20 -4.20 5.60
CA THR A 44 -10.50 -4.96 6.64
C THR A 44 -10.17 -6.34 6.11
N LEU A 45 -8.89 -6.64 5.94
CA LEU A 45 -8.39 -7.91 5.42
C LEU A 45 -7.48 -8.54 6.46
N SER A 46 -7.73 -9.81 6.78
CA SER A 46 -6.95 -10.54 7.77
C SER A 46 -6.64 -11.95 7.28
N ALA A 47 -5.37 -12.37 7.37
CA ALA A 47 -4.93 -13.68 6.89
C ALA A 47 -5.32 -13.91 5.42
N VAL A 48 -4.86 -13.04 4.53
CA VAL A 48 -5.18 -13.11 3.10
C VAL A 48 -3.94 -13.45 2.29
N SER A 49 -4.05 -14.42 1.40
CA SER A 49 -3.03 -14.73 0.40
C SER A 49 -3.59 -14.47 -0.99
N SER A 50 -2.88 -13.71 -1.82
CA SER A 50 -3.27 -13.58 -3.22
C SER A 50 -2.12 -13.47 -4.21
N SER A 51 -2.26 -14.06 -5.39
CA SER A 51 -1.24 -13.91 -6.43
C SER A 51 -1.07 -12.46 -6.93
N GLY A 52 -2.04 -11.58 -6.70
CA GLY A 52 -1.89 -10.16 -7.02
C GLY A 52 -3.14 -9.34 -6.76
N TRP A 53 -2.94 -8.03 -6.60
CA TRP A 53 -4.00 -7.03 -6.46
C TRP A 53 -3.86 -5.96 -7.52
N THR A 54 -4.94 -5.71 -8.26
CA THR A 54 -5.08 -4.59 -9.19
C THR A 54 -6.30 -3.78 -8.79
N LEU A 55 -6.08 -2.52 -8.43
CA LEU A 55 -7.08 -1.58 -7.92
C LEU A 55 -7.05 -0.33 -8.80
N SER A 56 -8.17 -0.03 -9.48
CA SER A 56 -8.28 1.11 -10.39
C SER A 56 -9.50 1.96 -10.05
N ALA A 57 -9.32 3.27 -9.90
CA ALA A 57 -10.41 4.19 -9.56
C ALA A 57 -11.16 3.76 -8.30
N VAL A 58 -10.44 3.60 -7.20
CA VAL A 58 -11.00 3.13 -5.92
C VAL A 58 -11.00 4.24 -4.89
N SER A 59 -12.12 4.38 -4.17
CA SER A 59 -12.22 5.27 -3.01
C SER A 59 -12.60 4.46 -1.77
N SER A 60 -11.87 4.68 -0.67
CA SER A 60 -12.19 4.05 0.61
C SER A 60 -11.98 4.98 1.79
N SER A 61 -12.86 5.00 2.80
CA SER A 61 -12.52 5.68 4.06
C SER A 61 -11.47 4.97 4.93
N GLY A 62 -10.96 3.81 4.49
CA GLY A 62 -9.76 3.23 5.11
C GLY A 62 -9.43 1.84 4.61
N TRP A 63 -8.17 1.45 4.79
CA TRP A 63 -7.68 0.12 4.54
C TRP A 63 -6.93 -0.38 5.77
N THR A 64 -7.32 -1.54 6.27
CA THR A 64 -6.63 -2.26 7.34
C THR A 64 -6.31 -3.66 6.84
N LEU A 65 -5.02 -3.95 6.69
CA LEU A 65 -4.50 -5.21 6.19
C LEU A 65 -3.61 -5.82 7.26
N SER A 66 -3.88 -7.07 7.65
CA SER A 66 -3.13 -7.81 8.66
C SER A 66 -2.80 -9.21 8.18
N ALA A 67 -1.54 -9.62 8.29
CA ALA A 67 -1.09 -10.94 7.84
C ALA A 67 -1.47 -11.21 6.37
N VAL A 68 -1.02 -10.32 5.47
CA VAL A 68 -1.34 -10.41 4.05
C VAL A 68 -0.09 -10.75 3.25
N SER A 69 -0.20 -11.73 2.35
CA SER A 69 0.84 -12.04 1.38
C SER A 69 0.31 -11.83 -0.03
N SER A 70 1.09 -11.16 -0.88
CA SER A 70 0.76 -11.11 -2.30
C SER A 70 1.94 -11.01 -3.25
N SER A 71 1.87 -11.65 -4.41
CA SER A 71 2.94 -11.50 -5.41
C SER A 71 3.00 -10.09 -6.03
N GLY A 72 2.02 -9.22 -5.80
CA GLY A 72 2.14 -7.81 -6.19
C GLY A 72 0.90 -6.97 -5.93
N TRP A 73 1.11 -5.67 -5.81
CA TRP A 73 0.05 -4.66 -5.69
C TRP A 73 0.21 -3.60 -6.77
N THR A 74 -0.86 -3.37 -7.53
CA THR A 74 -0.97 -2.28 -8.50
C THR A 74 -2.18 -1.43 -8.17
N LEU A 75 -1.94 -0.18 -7.78
CA LEU A 75 -2.97 0.79 -7.41
C LEU A 75 -2.89 1.99 -8.34
N SER A 76 -4.00 2.31 -9.00
CA SER A 76 -4.11 3.45 -9.89
C SER A 76 -5.35 4.29 -9.57
N ALA A 77 -5.18 5.60 -9.44
CA ALA A 77 -6.26 6.53 -9.12
C ALA A 77 -7.02 6.12 -7.84
N VAL A 78 -6.28 5.94 -6.75
CA VAL A 78 -6.85 5.49 -5.47
C VAL A 78 -6.86 6.63 -4.46
N SER A 79 -7.98 6.78 -3.76
CA SER A 79 -8.11 7.72 -2.64
C SER A 79 -8.47 6.96 -1.37
N SER A 80 -7.81 7.27 -0.25
CA SER A 80 -8.25 6.78 1.03
C SER A 80 -7.95 7.67 2.22
N SER A 81 -8.85 7.77 3.19
CA SER A 81 -8.49 8.45 4.46
C SER A 81 -7.43 7.71 5.26
N GLY A 82 -7.03 6.47 4.95
CA GLY A 82 -5.85 5.92 5.60
C GLY A 82 -5.54 4.48 5.21
N TRP A 83 -4.27 4.12 5.34
CA TRP A 83 -3.76 2.77 5.15
C TRP A 83 -3.03 2.31 6.40
N THR A 84 -3.44 1.16 6.92
CA THR A 84 -2.77 0.46 8.02
C THR A 84 -2.43 -0.95 7.56
N LEU A 85 -1.14 -1.23 7.40
CA LEU A 85 -0.61 -2.51 6.95
C LEU A 85 0.27 -3.09 8.05
N SER A 86 -0.04 -4.31 8.48
CA SER A 86 0.70 -5.02 9.52
C SER A 86 1.02 -6.45 9.07
N ALA A 87 2.28 -6.85 9.20
CA ALA A 87 2.75 -8.17 8.78
C ALA A 87 2.37 -8.47 7.31
N VAL A 88 2.83 -7.61 6.40
CA VAL A 88 2.52 -7.72 4.98
C VAL A 88 3.79 -8.05 4.18
N SER A 89 3.71 -9.05 3.31
CA SER A 89 4.78 -9.37 2.37
C SER A 89 4.30 -9.21 0.93
N SER A 90 5.07 -8.55 0.09
CA SER A 90 4.77 -8.54 -1.35
C SER A 90 5.97 -8.53 -2.27
N SER A 91 5.90 -9.21 -3.40
CA SER A 91 6.98 -9.12 -4.41
C SER A 91 7.08 -7.74 -5.07
N GLY A 92 6.09 -6.85 -4.91
CA GLY A 92 6.22 -5.46 -5.34
C GLY A 92 4.98 -4.62 -5.12
N TRP A 93 5.19 -3.31 -4.99
CA TRP A 93 4.13 -2.30 -4.93
C TRP A 93 4.31 -1.28 -6.04
N THR A 94 3.25 -1.03 -6.80
CA THR A 94 3.17 0.03 -7.81
C THR A 94 1.95 0.89 -7.51
N LEU A 95 2.18 2.15 -7.15
CA LEU A 95 1.16 3.12 -6.79
C LEU A 95 1.27 4.32 -7.73
N SER A 96 0.17 4.63 -8.43
CA SER A 96 0.09 5.73 -9.38
C SER A 96 -1.14 6.59 -9.09
N ALA A 97 -0.96 7.90 -8.96
CA ALA A 97 -2.04 8.84 -8.65
C ALA A 97 -2.82 8.43 -7.39
N VAL A 98 -2.10 8.24 -6.28
CA VAL A 98 -2.69 7.81 -5.01
C VAL A 98 -2.67 8.95 -4.00
N SER A 99 -3.79 9.15 -3.32
CA SER A 99 -3.90 10.12 -2.22
C SER A 99 -4.33 9.42 -0.93
N SER A 100 -3.67 9.74 0.19
CA SER A 100 -4.16 9.28 1.48
C SER A 100 -3.92 10.20 2.66
N SER A 101 -4.83 10.25 3.62
CA SER A 101 -4.57 11.01 4.85
C SER A 101 -3.50 10.38 5.76
N GLY A 102 -3.09 9.14 5.51
CA GLY A 102 -1.93 8.59 6.19
C GLY A 102 -1.62 7.16 5.80
N TRP A 103 -0.35 6.81 5.92
CA TRP A 103 0.16 5.45 5.75
C TRP A 103 0.85 5.00 7.03
N THR A 104 0.43 3.87 7.56
CA THR A 104 1.09 3.17 8.66
C THR A 104 1.46 1.77 8.22
N LEU A 105 2.76 1.50 8.10
CA LEU A 105 3.31 0.22 7.69
C LEU A 105 4.15 -0.34 8.84
N SER A 106 3.80 -1.55 9.30
CA SER A 106 4.51 -2.23 10.38
C SER A 106 4.83 -3.66 9.97
N ALA A 107 6.11 -4.06 10.11
CA ALA A 107 6.58 -5.39 9.71
C ALA A 107 6.22 -5.71 8.25
N VAL A 108 6.66 -4.84 7.33
CA VAL A 108 6.37 -4.98 5.90
C VAL A 108 7.63 -5.32 5.12
N SER A 109 7.56 -6.32 4.26
CA SER A 109 8.65 -6.67 3.33
C SER A 109 8.19 -6.55 1.88
N SER A 110 9.02 -5.95 1.03
CA SER A 110 8.76 -6.00 -0.40
C SER A 110 9.98 -6.00 -1.30
N SER A 111 9.96 -6.75 -2.39
CA SER A 111 11.06 -6.68 -3.36
C SER A 111 11.17 -5.32 -4.06
N GLY A 112 10.16 -4.45 -3.99
CA GLY A 112 10.29 -3.08 -4.47
C GLY A 112 9.04 -2.23 -4.31
N TRP A 113 9.24 -0.92 -4.20
CA TRP A 113 8.19 0.09 -4.18
C TRP A 113 8.38 1.07 -5.32
N THR A 114 7.34 1.29 -6.10
CA THR A 114 7.27 2.32 -7.13
C THR A 114 6.07 3.22 -6.84
N LEU A 115 6.32 4.47 -6.51
CA LEU A 115 5.29 5.47 -6.22
C LEU A 115 5.44 6.61 -7.21
N SER A 116 4.35 6.95 -7.91
CA SER A 116 4.29 8.04 -8.87
C SER A 116 3.05 8.90 -8.62
N ALA A 117 3.24 10.22 -8.47
CA ALA A 117 2.17 11.15 -8.15
C ALA A 117 1.38 10.73 -6.90
N VAL A 118 2.09 10.55 -5.78
CA VAL A 118 1.50 10.12 -4.51
C VAL A 118 1.52 11.27 -3.51
N SER A 119 0.39 11.50 -2.84
CA SER A 119 0.29 12.48 -1.76
C SER A 119 -0.19 11.84 -0.46
N SER A 120 0.43 12.22 0.66
CA SER A 120 -0.11 11.83 1.97
C SER A 120 0.17 12.79 3.11
N SER A 121 -0.77 13.00 4.03
CA SER A 121 -0.48 13.77 5.25
C SER A 121 0.49 13.08 6.22
N GLY A 122 0.86 11.82 6.01
CA GLY A 122 1.96 11.25 6.78
C GLY A 122 2.29 9.82 6.40
N TRP A 123 3.56 9.48 6.54
CA TRP A 123 4.08 8.13 6.42
C TRP A 123 4.71 7.70 7.74
N THR A 124 4.28 6.57 8.28
CA THR A 124 4.89 5.90 9.43
C THR A 124 5.29 4.50 9.00
N LEU A 125 6.60 4.24 8.94
CA LEU A 125 7.17 2.96 8.55
C LEU A 125 7.98 2.42 9.73
N SER A 126 7.62 1.23 10.20
CA SER A 126 8.30 0.53 11.29
C SER A 126 8.64 -0.90 10.87
N ALA A 127 9.91 -1.29 11.00
CA ALA A 127 10.40 -2.61 10.60
C ALA A 127 10.04 -2.92 9.13
N VAL A 128 10.45 -2.03 8.21
CA VAL A 128 10.17 -2.18 6.78
C VAL A 128 11.44 -2.54 6.02
N SER A 129 11.40 -3.57 5.19
CA SER A 129 12.50 -3.94 4.32
C SER A 129 12.08 -3.88 2.85
N SER A 130 12.94 -3.32 2.00
CA SER A 130 12.73 -3.42 0.56
C SER A 130 13.98 -3.47 -0.30
N SER A 131 13.98 -4.27 -1.37
CA SER A 131 15.11 -4.25 -2.31
C SER A 131 15.23 -2.94 -3.10
N GLY A 132 14.22 -2.06 -3.08
CA GLY A 132 14.37 -0.72 -3.63
C GLY A 132 13.11 0.15 -3.53
N TRP A 133 13.31 1.46 -3.46
CA TRP A 133 12.25 2.46 -3.53
C TRP A 133 12.48 3.38 -4.74
N THR A 134 11.44 3.58 -5.53
CA THR A 134 11.39 4.58 -6.60
C THR A 134 10.23 5.52 -6.31
N LEU A 135 10.53 6.77 -5.99
CA LEU A 135 9.56 7.81 -5.66
C LEU A 135 9.65 8.93 -6.70
N SER A 136 8.55 9.19 -7.39
CA SER A 136 8.42 10.28 -8.37
C SER A 136 7.20 11.14 -8.07
N ALA A 137 7.38 12.45 -7.94
CA ALA A 137 6.31 13.39 -7.59
C ALA A 137 5.54 12.95 -6.32
N VAL A 138 6.29 12.69 -5.25
CA VAL A 138 5.73 12.26 -3.96
C VAL A 138 5.74 13.43 -2.98
N SER A 139 4.60 13.68 -2.35
CA SER A 139 4.47 14.73 -1.33
C SER A 139 3.97 14.14 -0.01
N SER A 140 4.55 14.60 1.10
CA SER A 140 4.00 14.34 2.41
C SER A 140 4.15 15.48 3.41
N SER A 141 3.27 15.58 4.41
CA SER A 141 3.55 16.46 5.55
C SER A 141 4.49 15.85 6.58
N GLY A 142 4.84 14.57 6.48
CA GLY A 142 5.86 14.02 7.37
C GLY A 142 6.16 12.54 7.11
N TRP A 143 7.41 12.19 7.35
CA TRP A 143 7.89 10.81 7.33
C TRP A 143 8.46 10.44 8.69
N THR A 144 8.04 9.30 9.21
CA THR A 144 8.60 8.65 10.39
C THR A 144 9.07 7.26 9.99
N LEU A 145 10.38 7.05 9.99
CA LEU A 145 11.03 5.81 9.58
C LEU A 145 11.78 5.21 10.78
N SER A 146 11.40 3.99 11.18
CA SER A 146 12.04 3.25 12.27
C SER A 146 12.39 1.84 11.81
N ALA A 147 13.67 1.45 11.91
CA ALA A 147 14.15 0.14 11.45
C ALA A 147 13.77 -0.13 9.98
N VAL A 148 14.13 0.81 9.09
CA VAL A 148 13.85 0.70 7.66
C VAL A 148 15.13 0.36 6.92
N SER A 149 15.13 -0.72 6.14
CA SER A 149 16.25 -1.11 5.30
C SER A 149 15.87 -1.11 3.83
N SER A 150 16.74 -0.56 2.98
CA SER A 150 16.56 -0.75 1.54
C SER A 150 17.84 -0.82 0.72
N SER A 151 17.88 -1.69 -0.28
CA SER A 151 19.05 -1.77 -1.16
C SER A 151 19.23 -0.54 -2.06
N GLY A 152 18.23 0.32 -2.21
CA GLY A 152 18.40 1.60 -2.90
C GLY A 152 17.17 2.49 -2.89
N TRP A 153 17.40 3.80 -2.96
CA TRP A 153 16.36 4.82 -3.12
C TRP A 153 16.61 5.62 -4.39
N THR A 154 15.57 5.80 -5.20
CA THR A 154 15.54 6.73 -6.33
C THR A 154 14.44 7.73 -6.07
N LEU A 155 14.80 9.01 -5.95
CA LEU A 155 13.90 10.10 -5.56
C LEU A 155 13.90 11.18 -6.65
N SER A 156 12.72 11.55 -7.13
CA SER A 156 12.50 12.64 -8.08
C SER A 156 11.29 13.46 -7.64
N ALA A 157 11.45 14.78 -7.49
CA ALA A 157 10.37 15.66 -7.01
C ALA A 157 9.68 15.15 -5.74
N VAL A 158 10.47 14.79 -4.72
CA VAL A 158 9.97 14.33 -3.42
C VAL A 158 9.99 15.49 -2.43
N SER A 159 8.84 15.79 -1.83
CA SER A 159 8.69 16.87 -0.86
C SER A 159 8.19 16.34 0.48
N SER A 160 8.75 16.88 1.58
CA SER A 160 8.25 16.65 2.93
C SER A 160 8.43 17.88 3.82
N SER A 161 7.48 18.17 4.71
CA SER A 161 7.67 19.16 5.77
C SER A 161 8.44 18.63 6.99
N GLY A 162 8.72 17.31 7.07
CA GLY A 162 9.52 16.75 8.16
C GLY A 162 9.95 15.30 7.95
N TRP A 163 11.09 14.94 8.54
CA TRP A 163 11.61 13.58 8.56
C TRP A 163 12.07 13.22 9.98
N THR A 164 11.62 12.08 10.47
CA THR A 164 12.12 11.43 11.69
C THR A 164 12.69 10.08 11.30
N LEU A 165 13.98 9.87 11.52
CA LEU A 165 14.71 8.67 11.10
C LEU A 165 15.35 7.98 12.30
N SER A 166 15.18 6.67 12.41
CA SER A 166 15.81 5.84 13.44
C SER A 166 16.15 4.47 12.86
N ALA A 167 17.42 4.08 12.91
CA ALA A 167 17.92 2.83 12.33
C ALA A 167 17.50 2.65 10.86
N VAL A 168 17.73 3.67 10.03
CA VAL A 168 17.47 3.62 8.59
C VAL A 168 18.78 3.30 7.86
N SER A 169 18.77 2.28 7.01
CA SER A 169 19.94 1.86 6.24
C SER A 169 19.64 1.77 4.75
N SER A 170 20.60 2.18 3.92
CA SER A 170 20.55 1.90 2.49
C SER A 170 21.92 1.76 1.84
N SER A 171 22.02 0.91 0.82
CA SER A 171 23.23 0.75 -0.01
C SER A 171 23.33 1.74 -1.17
N GLY A 172 22.33 2.59 -1.43
CA GLY A 172 22.41 3.59 -2.50
C GLY A 172 21.28 4.63 -2.48
N TRP A 173 21.62 5.87 -2.84
CA TRP A 173 20.67 6.96 -2.99
C TRP A 173 20.90 7.68 -4.33
N THR A 174 19.84 7.84 -5.09
CA THR A 174 19.81 8.66 -6.31
C THR A 174 18.76 9.74 -6.13
N LEU A 175 19.15 11.00 -6.24
CA LEU A 175 18.27 12.16 -6.14
C LEU A 175 18.33 12.95 -7.45
N SER A 176 17.20 13.04 -8.15
CA SER A 176 17.04 13.95 -9.30
C SER A 176 16.25 15.18 -8.85
N ALA A 177 16.69 16.37 -9.30
CA ALA A 177 16.35 17.68 -8.73
C ALA A 177 14.85 17.92 -8.45
N VAL A 178 14.63 18.70 -7.38
CA VAL A 178 13.37 19.18 -6.81
C VAL A 178 12.64 20.13 -7.77
#